data_AF-A0A971P3A4-F1
#
_entry.id   AF-A0A971P3A4-F1
#
_cell.length_a   1.000
_cell.length_b   1.000
_cell.length_c   1.000
_cell.angle_alpha   90.00
_cell.angle_beta   90.00
_cell.angle_gamma   90.00
#
_symmetry.space_group_name_H-M   'P 1'
#
loop_
_entity.id
_entity.type
_entity.pdbx_description
1 polymer ?
#
loop_
_entity_poly.entity_id
_entity_poly.type
_entity_poly.pdbx_seq_one_letter_code
_entity_poly.pdbx_strand_id
1 'polypeptide(L)'
;MRPAMQFVDVANRFGAAITVRNQDTTVDGKSIMQMTMLAATSGTKLTIQAKGQDARVAIAALQELVDQNFSTSPPSLRVGRKDGV
;
A
#
# COMPACT_ATOMS: atom_id res chain seq x y z
N MET A 1 12.80 -6.32 -0.62
CA MET A 1 12.14 -6.17 -1.93
C MET A 1 10.63 -6.43 -1.91
N ARG A 2 10.12 -7.45 -1.20
CA ARG A 2 8.68 -7.82 -1.21
C ARG A 2 7.69 -6.69 -0.83
N PRO A 3 7.93 -5.85 0.19
CA PRO A 3 6.99 -4.78 0.56
C PRO A 3 6.82 -3.71 -0.52
N ALA A 4 7.92 -3.31 -1.18
CA ALA A 4 7.88 -2.34 -2.28
C ALA A 4 7.08 -2.87 -3.48
N MET A 5 7.26 -4.14 -3.85
CA MET A 5 6.47 -4.77 -4.92
C MET A 5 4.98 -4.80 -4.57
N GLN A 6 4.62 -5.24 -3.36
CA GLN A 6 3.23 -5.28 -2.93
C GLN A 6 2.58 -3.89 -2.90
N PHE A 7 3.32 -2.86 -2.47
CA PHE A 7 2.84 -1.48 -2.52
C PHE A 7 2.53 -1.05 -3.95
N VAL A 8 3.48 -1.29 -4.85
CA VAL A 8 3.36 -0.95 -6.28
C VAL A 8 2.21 -1.70 -6.94
N ASP A 9 2.02 -2.98 -6.61
CA ASP A 9 0.91 -3.79 -7.12
C ASP A 9 -0.46 -3.25 -6.69
N VAL A 10 -0.59 -2.77 -5.45
CA VAL A 10 -1.83 -2.12 -4.98
C VAL A 10 -1.99 -0.75 -5.61
N ALA A 11 -0.93 0.07 -5.64
CA ALA A 11 -0.97 1.42 -6.22
C ALA A 11 -1.37 1.42 -7.71
N ASN A 12 -0.91 0.43 -8.48
CA ASN A 12 -1.22 0.29 -9.91
C ASN A 12 -2.68 -0.12 -10.21
N ARG A 13 -3.47 -0.49 -9.20
CA ARG A 13 -4.91 -0.77 -9.38
C ARG A 13 -5.75 0.50 -9.57
N PHE A 14 -5.18 1.66 -9.29
CA PHE A 14 -5.88 2.94 -9.26
C PHE A 14 -5.39 3.86 -10.39
N GLY A 15 -6.28 4.70 -10.90
CA GLY A 15 -5.98 5.77 -11.86
C GLY A 15 -5.28 6.97 -11.21
N ALA A 16 -5.45 7.19 -9.91
CA ALA A 16 -4.84 8.30 -9.18
C ALA A 16 -3.31 8.33 -9.33
N ALA A 17 -2.75 9.53 -9.42
CA ALA A 17 -1.32 9.75 -9.20
C ALA A 17 -1.02 9.53 -7.71
N ILE A 18 -0.06 8.67 -7.39
CA ILE A 18 0.28 8.28 -6.02
C ILE A 18 1.76 8.57 -5.79
N THR A 19 2.07 9.35 -4.78
CA THR A 19 3.45 9.66 -4.39
C THR A 19 3.71 9.22 -2.95
N VAL A 20 4.91 8.73 -2.70
CA VAL A 20 5.38 8.33 -1.38
C VAL A 20 6.58 9.16 -1.01
N ARG A 21 6.54 9.76 0.19
CA ARG A 21 7.63 10.60 0.70
C ARG A 21 8.24 10.00 1.96
N ASN A 22 9.57 9.93 1.96
CA ASN A 22 10.40 9.66 3.13
C ASN A 22 11.31 10.88 3.35
N GLN A 23 11.08 11.64 4.42
CA GLN A 23 11.78 12.90 4.68
C GLN A 23 11.73 13.84 3.46
N ASP A 24 12.86 14.11 2.81
CA ASP A 24 12.97 15.02 1.68
C ASP A 24 12.84 14.32 0.32
N THR A 25 12.84 12.99 0.31
CA THR A 25 12.75 12.17 -0.91
C THR A 25 11.29 11.84 -1.19
N THR A 26 10.79 12.27 -2.35
CA THR A 26 9.46 11.91 -2.86
C THR A 26 9.61 11.10 -4.13
N VAL A 27 8.89 9.98 -4.21
CA VAL A 27 8.93 9.05 -5.35
C VAL A 27 7.52 8.75 -5.86
N ASP A 28 7.45 8.27 -7.09
CA ASP A 28 6.25 7.67 -7.67
C ASP A 28 5.97 6.32 -7.00
N GLY A 29 4.82 6.22 -6.32
CA GLY A 29 4.36 5.02 -5.63
C GLY A 29 4.00 3.86 -6.57
N LYS A 30 3.89 4.11 -7.87
CA LYS A 30 3.64 3.09 -8.91
C LYS A 30 4.92 2.58 -9.58
N SER A 31 6.05 3.20 -9.30
CA SER A 31 7.34 2.80 -9.88
C SER A 31 8.10 1.90 -8.91
N ILE A 32 8.25 0.61 -9.27
CA ILE A 32 9.04 -0.32 -8.47
C ILE A 32 10.49 0.15 -8.29
N MET A 33 11.09 0.72 -9.33
CA MET A 33 12.45 1.24 -9.26
C MET A 33 12.56 2.34 -8.20
N GLN A 34 11.72 3.37 -8.28
CA GLN A 34 11.80 4.48 -7.33
C GLN A 34 11.41 4.06 -5.91
N MET A 35 10.41 3.18 -5.75
CA MET A 35 10.02 2.64 -4.45
C MET A 35 11.14 1.82 -3.79
N THR A 36 11.94 1.08 -4.56
CA THR A 36 13.13 0.41 -4.01
C THR A 36 14.26 1.38 -3.65
N MET A 37 14.37 2.51 -4.35
CA MET A 37 15.36 3.57 -4.07
C MET A 37 14.99 4.45 -2.88
N LEU A 38 13.72 4.49 -2.47
CA LEU A 38 13.26 5.26 -1.30
C LEU A 38 13.93 4.81 0.01
N ALA A 39 14.54 3.62 0.03
CA ALA A 39 15.36 3.08 1.11
C ALA A 39 14.70 3.13 2.50
N ALA A 40 13.36 3.07 2.55
CA ALA A 40 12.61 3.07 3.78
C ALA A 40 12.76 1.72 4.50
N THR A 41 13.12 1.76 5.78
CA THR A 41 13.22 0.59 6.65
C THR A 41 11.99 0.47 7.55
N SER A 42 11.85 -0.66 8.23
CA SER A 42 10.78 -0.82 9.22
C SER A 42 10.90 0.25 10.30
N GLY A 43 9.77 0.87 10.67
CA GLY A 43 9.71 1.99 11.61
C GLY A 43 9.86 3.38 10.98
N THR A 44 10.22 3.48 9.69
CA THR A 44 10.24 4.76 8.98
C THR A 44 8.81 5.28 8.78
N LYS A 45 8.56 6.55 9.14
CA LYS A 45 7.30 7.23 8.82
C LYS A 45 7.30 7.67 7.35
N LEU A 46 6.32 7.18 6.59
CA LEU A 46 6.09 7.57 5.21
C LEU A 46 4.88 8.49 5.11
N THR A 47 4.94 9.47 4.22
CA THR A 47 3.75 10.23 3.81
C THR A 47 3.29 9.72 2.44
N ILE A 48 2.04 9.26 2.35
CA ILE A 48 1.43 8.84 1.10
C ILE A 48 0.46 9.93 0.67
N GLN A 49 0.55 10.36 -0.59
CA GLN A 49 -0.39 11.30 -1.18
C GLN A 49 -0.97 10.69 -2.46
N ALA A 50 -2.26 10.93 -2.69
CA ALA A 50 -2.94 10.51 -3.91
C ALA A 50 -3.75 11.68 -4.48
N LYS A 51 -3.74 11.81 -5.81
CA LYS A 51 -4.50 12.82 -6.55
C LYS A 51 -5.20 12.19 -7.74
N GLY A 52 -6.51 12.35 -7.82
CA GLY A 52 -7.35 11.74 -8.86
C GLY A 52 -8.73 11.38 -8.32
N GLN A 53 -9.58 10.85 -9.21
CA GLN A 53 -10.97 10.51 -8.90
C GLN A 53 -11.10 9.42 -7.83
N ASP A 54 -10.17 8.47 -7.82
CA ASP A 54 -10.10 7.33 -6.90
C ASP A 54 -9.06 7.50 -5.78
N ALA A 55 -8.54 8.72 -5.58
CA ALA A 55 -7.48 9.01 -4.60
C ALA A 55 -7.82 8.56 -3.17
N ARG A 56 -9.08 8.77 -2.72
CA ARG A 56 -9.50 8.36 -1.37
C ARG A 56 -9.47 6.85 -1.20
N VAL A 57 -9.93 6.10 -2.20
CA VAL A 57 -9.96 4.63 -2.16
C VAL A 57 -8.53 4.07 -2.26
N ALA A 58 -7.68 4.69 -3.08
CA ALA A 58 -6.26 4.34 -3.16
C ALA A 58 -5.54 4.50 -1.82
N ILE A 59 -5.75 5.61 -1.11
CA ILE A 59 -5.16 5.83 0.21
C ILE A 59 -5.65 4.77 1.22
N ALA A 60 -6.95 4.47 1.24
CA ALA A 60 -7.49 3.47 2.16
C ALA A 60 -6.89 2.07 1.92
N ALA A 61 -6.78 1.64 0.66
CA ALA A 61 -6.21 0.34 0.31
C ALA A 61 -4.71 0.25 0.64
N LEU A 62 -3.96 1.32 0.41
CA LEU A 62 -2.53 1.37 0.74
C LEU A 62 -2.29 1.42 2.25
N GLN A 63 -3.15 2.13 3.00
CA GLN A 63 -3.10 2.13 4.45
C GLN A 63 -3.38 0.73 5.01
N GLU A 64 -4.43 0.05 4.52
CA GLU A 64 -4.76 -1.31 4.93
C GLU A 64 -3.59 -2.29 4.68
N LEU A 65 -2.92 -2.17 3.52
CA LEU A 65 -1.72 -2.97 3.22
C LEU A 65 -0.60 -2.77 4.27
N VAL A 66 -0.36 -1.51 4.66
CA VAL A 66 0.67 -1.17 5.66
C VAL A 66 0.27 -1.65 7.05
N ASP A 67 -0.99 -1.48 7.45
CA ASP A 67 -1.52 -1.93 8.74
C ASP A 67 -1.44 -3.46 8.88
N GLN A 68 -1.62 -4.17 7.77
CA GLN A 68 -1.43 -5.63 7.69
C GLN A 68 0.05 -6.04 7.58
N ASN A 69 1.01 -5.12 7.75
CA ASN A 69 2.45 -5.36 7.62
C ASN A 69 2.83 -6.04 6.30
N PHE A 70 2.19 -5.66 5.19
CA PHE A 70 2.39 -6.29 3.88
C PHE A 70 2.18 -7.82 3.90
N SER A 71 1.26 -8.28 4.76
CA SER A 71 0.84 -9.68 4.83
C SER A 71 0.02 -10.03 3.58
N THR A 72 0.57 -10.89 2.72
CA THR A 72 -0.16 -11.48 1.60
C THR A 72 -1.09 -12.56 2.13
N SER A 73 -2.18 -12.19 2.80
CA SER A 73 -3.33 -13.08 2.88
C SER A 73 -4.41 -12.48 1.99
N PRO A 74 -4.97 -13.20 0.99
CA PRO A 74 -6.27 -12.78 0.46
C PRO A 74 -7.20 -12.63 1.67
N PRO A 75 -8.16 -11.68 1.65
CA PRO A 75 -9.10 -11.54 2.75
C PRO A 75 -9.70 -12.92 2.97
N SER A 76 -9.29 -13.57 4.06
CA SER A 76 -9.86 -14.85 4.44
C SER A 76 -11.29 -14.49 4.76
N LEU A 77 -12.19 -14.81 3.83
CA LEU A 77 -13.62 -14.71 4.06
C LEU A 77 -13.85 -15.53 5.32
N ARG A 78 -13.98 -14.86 6.46
CA ARG A 78 -14.42 -15.51 7.70
C ARG A 78 -15.89 -15.83 7.44
N VAL A 79 -16.13 -16.91 6.70
CA VAL A 79 -17.39 -17.61 6.72
C VAL A 79 -17.58 -17.96 8.18
N GLY A 80 -18.49 -17.23 8.83
CA GLY A 80 -18.97 -17.56 10.15
C GLY A 80 -19.44 -19.00 10.09
N ARG A 81 -18.63 -19.90 10.65
CA ARG A 81 -19.06 -21.23 11.01
C ARG A 81 -20.16 -21.01 12.03
N LYS A 82 -21.42 -21.07 11.61
CA LYS A 82 -22.54 -21.27 12.55
C LYS A 82 -22.43 -22.72 13.00
N ASP A 83 -21.58 -22.95 13.99
CA ASP A 83 -21.60 -24.17 14.77
C ASP A 83 -22.87 -24.16 15.64
N GLY A 84 -23.73 -25.15 15.42
CA GLY A 84 -24.50 -25.83 16.46
C GLY A 84 -25.60 -25.06 17.19
N VAL A 85 -26.84 -25.29 16.76
CA VAL A 85 -27.88 -25.89 17.62
C VAL A 85 -28.79 -26.76 16.76
#